data_AF-A0A2G5C8K6-F1
#
_entry.id   AF-A0A2G5C8K6-F1
#
_cell.length_a   1.000
_cell.length_b   1.000
_cell.length_c   1.000
_cell.angle_alpha   90.00
_cell.angle_beta   90.00
_cell.angle_gamma   90.00
#
_symmetry.space_group_name_H-M   'P 1'
#
loop_
_entity.id
_entity.type
_entity.pdbx_description
1 polymer ?
#
loop_
_entity_poly.entity_id
_entity_poly.type
_entity_poly.pdbx_seq_one_letter_code
_entity_poly.pdbx_strand_id
1 'polypeptide(L)'
;MAEEFVKSVEDGLKLSKRVYFGKDRSVVPPKPISMEKSEQQSQSHHHLIPTAPIFYAVISDPGIVDNPDCPSYQPHVHGRCDPPVLIPLQMNNISVEVDCYLDTAFVTLTGSWRVHCVMGSRSCDCRLVIPMGEQGSILGVEVDVSRRSFSTQLVTMEGQTDTDKPQTKQEDGWFLKPQIYTLTIPQVDGGSNFSVKVSWSQKLLYDAGQLTLNVPFDFPEYVSPAGKKFAKREKIQLNVNSGTASEVLCKTTSHPFKETRRQVGKLGFLYEADVLTWSSTNISFSYMVSSSDTLGGLLLQSPSVHDLDQRDIFCMFLFPGNNNSKKVFRKQVVFLVDSSESMRGTPLENVRNALNAALSKLNPEDSFNIIAFNGETYLFSSSLELATKETIERALQWISINFIAGGGTNILLPLNQAMEMLSNTSDTVPLIFLITDGSVEDERHICDVMKKHMENKGPISPRISTFGIGKFCNHYFLQMLALIGRGYYDAALELDAIEVRMQRLFTAASNIILTNITIDCFEHLEAFEVGRPYFLVVLLYIYYIRV
;
A
#
# COMPACT_ATOMS: atom_id res chain seq x y z
N MET A 1 -8.42 25.12 46.06
CA MET A 1 -7.68 23.84 45.99
C MET A 1 -8.20 22.77 46.94
N ALA A 2 -8.03 22.86 48.27
CA ALA A 2 -8.54 21.82 49.18
C ALA A 2 -10.09 21.75 49.24
N GLU A 3 -10.76 22.91 49.27
CA GLU A 3 -12.23 22.97 49.27
C GLU A 3 -12.85 22.54 47.92
N GLU A 4 -12.19 22.83 46.80
CA GLU A 4 -12.62 22.35 45.47
C GLU A 4 -12.46 20.84 45.33
N PHE A 5 -11.41 20.27 45.92
CA PHE A 5 -11.20 18.82 45.96
C PHE A 5 -12.31 18.14 46.77
N VAL A 6 -12.60 18.67 47.97
CA VAL A 6 -13.67 18.15 48.83
C VAL A 6 -15.04 18.24 48.13
N LYS A 7 -15.32 19.36 47.46
CA LYS A 7 -16.56 19.55 46.69
C LYS A 7 -16.67 18.56 45.52
N SER A 8 -15.56 18.33 44.80
CA SER A 8 -15.52 17.37 43.68
C SER A 8 -15.72 15.93 44.14
N VAL A 9 -15.19 15.56 45.32
CA VAL A 9 -15.41 14.23 45.93
C VAL A 9 -16.86 14.05 46.39
N GLU A 10 -17.46 15.08 47.00
CA GLU A 10 -18.87 15.06 47.40
C GLU A 10 -19.82 14.94 46.21
N ASP A 11 -19.54 15.65 45.11
CA ASP A 11 -20.35 15.59 43.89
C ASP A 11 -20.21 14.24 43.19
N GLY A 12 -19.01 13.63 43.20
CA GLY A 12 -18.79 12.25 42.74
C GLY A 12 -19.57 11.21 43.56
N LEU A 13 -19.64 11.38 44.89
CA LEU A 13 -20.43 10.52 45.79
C LEU A 13 -21.95 10.71 45.62
N LYS A 14 -22.41 11.90 45.21
CA LYS A 14 -23.83 12.13 44.86
C LYS A 14 -24.19 11.53 43.50
N LEU A 15 -23.26 11.52 42.55
CA LEU A 15 -23.40 10.88 41.24
C LEU A 15 -23.45 9.35 41.34
N SER A 16 -22.62 8.74 42.19
CA SER A 16 -22.65 7.28 42.41
C SER A 16 -23.97 6.81 43.03
N LYS A 17 -24.60 7.62 43.87
CA LYS A 17 -25.93 7.36 44.44
C LYS A 17 -27.09 7.53 43.44
N ARG A 18 -26.86 8.19 42.31
CA ARG A 18 -27.84 8.35 41.21
C ARG A 18 -27.78 7.24 40.16
N VAL A 19 -26.81 6.32 40.26
CA VAL A 19 -26.79 5.09 39.46
C VAL A 19 -27.85 4.14 40.04
N TYR A 20 -29.10 4.37 39.66
CA TYR A 20 -30.22 3.50 39.95
C TYR A 20 -30.12 2.26 39.06
N PHE A 21 -29.56 1.17 39.57
CA PHE A 21 -29.79 -0.15 38.99
C PHE A 21 -31.23 -0.54 39.33
N GLY A 22 -32.13 -0.41 38.35
CA GLY A 22 -33.52 -0.83 38.49
C GLY A 22 -33.60 -2.24 39.06
N LYS A 23 -34.50 -2.44 40.03
CA LYS A 23 -34.65 -3.69 40.81
C LYS A 23 -35.03 -4.95 39.99
N ASP A 24 -35.11 -4.88 38.66
CA ASP A 24 -35.61 -5.97 37.81
C ASP A 24 -34.56 -6.63 36.90
N ARG A 25 -33.25 -6.40 37.08
CA ARG A 25 -32.24 -7.19 36.35
C ARG A 25 -31.07 -7.59 37.25
N SER A 26 -31.07 -8.86 37.67
CA SER A 26 -29.87 -9.55 38.17
C SER A 26 -28.88 -9.77 37.01
N VAL A 27 -28.02 -8.79 36.74
CA VAL A 27 -26.85 -8.98 35.86
C VAL A 27 -25.63 -9.12 36.75
N VAL A 28 -24.99 -10.29 36.68
CA VAL A 28 -23.72 -10.56 37.36
C VAL A 28 -22.68 -9.52 36.88
N PRO A 29 -21.93 -8.87 37.78
CA PRO A 29 -20.90 -7.92 37.37
C PRO A 29 -19.86 -8.62 36.48
N PRO A 30 -19.41 -7.99 35.38
CA PRO A 30 -18.39 -8.58 34.52
C PRO A 30 -17.12 -8.84 35.36
N LYS A 31 -16.55 -10.04 35.21
CA LYS A 31 -15.29 -10.40 35.87
C LYS A 31 -14.21 -9.39 35.44
N PRO A 32 -13.40 -8.86 36.37
CA PRO A 32 -12.28 -8.01 36.00
C PRO A 32 -11.31 -8.81 35.15
N ILE A 33 -10.97 -8.27 33.98
CA ILE A 33 -9.89 -8.78 33.12
C ILE A 33 -8.60 -8.64 33.94
N SER A 34 -7.89 -9.75 34.18
CA SER A 34 -6.63 -9.71 34.91
C SER A 34 -5.61 -8.92 34.11
N MET A 35 -5.01 -7.91 34.73
CA MET A 35 -3.82 -7.24 34.21
C MET A 35 -2.64 -8.23 34.25
N GLU A 36 -2.47 -9.02 33.19
CA GLU A 36 -1.19 -9.69 32.95
C GLU A 36 -0.19 -8.64 32.43
N LYS A 37 1.00 -8.64 33.03
CA LYS A 37 2.11 -7.78 32.66
C LYS A 37 2.43 -7.96 31.18
N SER A 38 2.35 -6.85 30.48
CA SER A 38 2.60 -6.65 29.07
C SER A 38 4.05 -6.91 28.68
N GLU A 39 4.32 -8.08 28.12
CA GLU A 39 5.45 -8.32 27.19
C GLU A 39 4.96 -8.55 25.74
N GLN A 40 3.64 -8.47 25.48
CA GLN A 40 3.02 -8.60 24.15
C GLN A 40 2.58 -7.25 23.51
N GLN A 41 3.06 -6.12 24.02
CA GLN A 41 2.62 -4.78 23.57
C GLN A 41 3.13 -4.35 22.19
N SER A 42 4.03 -5.09 21.55
CA SER A 42 4.48 -4.79 20.18
C SER A 42 3.46 -5.23 19.11
N GLN A 43 2.61 -6.22 19.37
CA GLN A 43 1.62 -6.71 18.39
C GLN A 43 0.27 -5.95 18.42
N SER A 44 -0.05 -5.23 19.50
CA SER A 44 -1.37 -4.63 19.69
C SER A 44 -1.55 -3.24 19.04
N HIS A 45 -0.48 -2.57 18.62
CA HIS A 45 -0.59 -1.27 17.95
C HIS A 45 -1.20 -1.34 16.54
N HIS A 46 -1.17 -2.51 15.90
CA HIS A 46 -1.75 -2.72 14.57
C HIS A 46 -3.28 -2.65 14.53
N HIS A 47 -3.97 -2.88 15.66
CA HIS A 47 -5.44 -2.87 15.74
C HIS A 47 -6.07 -1.47 15.79
N LEU A 48 -5.27 -0.40 15.84
CA LEU A 48 -5.78 0.97 15.98
C LEU A 48 -5.85 1.74 14.64
N ILE A 49 -5.24 1.22 13.58
CA ILE A 49 -5.28 1.83 12.26
C ILE A 49 -6.46 1.21 11.49
N PRO A 50 -7.36 2.02 10.90
CA PRO A 50 -8.49 1.50 10.18
C PRO A 50 -8.07 0.68 8.94
N THR A 51 -8.77 -0.43 8.76
CA THR A 51 -8.62 -1.38 7.64
C THR A 51 -9.69 -1.19 6.56
N ALA A 52 -10.52 -0.14 6.67
CA ALA A 52 -11.48 0.31 5.67
C ALA A 52 -11.68 1.83 5.78
N PRO A 53 -12.22 2.51 4.75
CA PRO A 53 -12.52 3.93 4.82
C PRO A 53 -13.56 4.27 5.90
N ILE A 54 -13.16 5.05 6.90
CA ILE A 54 -14.03 5.43 8.02
C ILE A 54 -13.87 6.89 8.43
N PHE A 55 -14.90 7.41 9.11
CA PHE A 55 -14.90 8.74 9.69
C PHE A 55 -14.75 8.71 11.21
N TYR A 56 -14.05 9.71 11.73
CA TYR A 56 -13.94 9.98 13.16
C TYR A 56 -14.40 11.42 13.47
N ALA A 57 -15.17 11.61 14.53
CA ALA A 57 -15.33 12.93 15.13
C ALA A 57 -14.05 13.32 15.88
N VAL A 58 -13.53 14.51 15.61
CA VAL A 58 -12.36 15.09 16.26
C VAL A 58 -12.84 15.92 17.45
N ILE A 59 -12.63 15.41 18.66
CA ILE A 59 -13.11 16.01 19.91
C ILE A 59 -11.96 16.66 20.67
N SER A 60 -11.90 17.99 20.61
CA SER A 60 -10.97 18.81 21.42
C SER A 60 -11.58 19.29 22.74
N ASP A 61 -12.91 19.42 22.78
CA ASP A 61 -13.67 19.82 23.97
C ASP A 61 -14.65 18.70 24.34
N PRO A 62 -14.41 17.96 25.45
CA PRO A 62 -15.33 16.94 25.94
C PRO A 62 -16.76 17.47 26.18
N GLY A 63 -16.90 18.77 26.42
CA GLY A 63 -18.18 19.43 26.67
C GLY A 63 -19.14 19.44 25.49
N ILE A 64 -18.71 19.10 24.27
CA ILE A 64 -19.60 19.01 23.08
C ILE A 64 -20.22 17.62 22.89
N VAL A 65 -19.69 16.61 23.59
CA VAL A 65 -20.06 15.21 23.40
C VAL A 65 -21.40 14.93 24.08
N ASP A 66 -22.33 14.34 23.31
CA ASP A 66 -23.62 13.84 23.76
C ASP A 66 -23.65 12.34 23.49
N ASN A 67 -23.38 11.51 24.50
CA ASN A 67 -23.15 10.08 24.30
C ASN A 67 -24.19 9.22 25.03
N PRO A 68 -25.22 8.71 24.33
CA PRO A 68 -26.18 7.76 24.89
C PRO A 68 -25.70 6.30 24.88
N ASP A 69 -24.67 5.94 24.10
CA ASP A 69 -24.38 4.54 23.71
C ASP A 69 -23.04 3.98 24.25
N CYS A 70 -22.14 4.81 24.79
CA CYS A 70 -20.89 4.35 25.39
C CYS A 70 -20.90 4.62 26.90
N PRO A 71 -21.29 3.63 27.74
CA PRO A 71 -21.15 3.77 29.18
C PRO A 71 -19.64 3.73 29.50
N SER A 72 -19.09 4.86 29.95
CA SER A 72 -17.73 5.04 30.51
C SER A 72 -16.58 5.55 29.63
N TYR A 73 -16.81 6.21 28.50
CA TYR A 73 -15.82 7.21 28.03
C TYR A 73 -16.09 8.56 28.72
N GLN A 74 -15.93 8.58 30.04
CA GLN A 74 -15.81 9.82 30.80
C GLN A 74 -14.31 10.09 30.98
N PRO A 75 -13.66 10.91 30.14
CA PRO A 75 -12.46 11.58 30.60
C PRO A 75 -12.94 12.51 31.72
N HIS A 76 -12.79 12.06 32.96
CA HIS A 76 -13.10 12.86 34.11
C HIS A 76 -12.20 14.10 34.09
N VAL A 77 -12.77 15.21 34.58
CA VAL A 77 -12.19 16.54 34.79
C VAL A 77 -12.30 17.45 33.56
N HIS A 78 -13.11 18.51 33.70
CA HIS A 78 -13.24 19.61 32.75
C HIS A 78 -11.86 20.13 32.28
N GLY A 79 -11.42 19.70 31.10
CA GLY A 79 -10.16 20.10 30.49
C GLY A 79 -10.20 19.87 28.98
N ARG A 80 -9.35 20.59 28.24
CA ARG A 80 -9.20 20.41 26.79
C ARG A 80 -8.54 19.05 26.50
N CYS A 81 -8.98 18.35 25.47
CA CYS A 81 -8.31 17.17 24.94
C CYS A 81 -7.17 17.61 24.01
N ASP A 82 -5.93 17.41 24.46
CA ASP A 82 -4.72 17.62 23.65
C ASP A 82 -3.78 16.42 23.80
N PRO A 83 -3.61 15.58 22.75
CA PRO A 83 -4.24 15.69 21.42
C PRO A 83 -5.76 15.42 21.45
N PRO A 84 -6.51 15.85 20.41
CA PRO A 84 -7.94 15.61 20.33
C PRO A 84 -8.27 14.12 20.28
N VAL A 85 -9.38 13.74 20.90
CA VAL A 85 -9.87 12.36 20.90
C VAL A 85 -10.59 12.09 19.58
N LEU A 86 -10.34 10.92 18.97
CA LEU A 86 -11.02 10.47 17.75
C LEU A 86 -12.11 9.45 18.12
N ILE A 87 -13.37 9.80 17.86
CA ILE A 87 -14.52 8.90 18.08
C ILE A 87 -15.02 8.39 16.73
N PRO A 88 -14.96 7.08 16.42
CA PRO A 88 -15.49 6.53 15.17
C PRO A 88 -16.97 6.86 14.98
N LEU A 89 -17.36 7.30 13.79
CA LEU A 89 -18.74 7.63 13.48
C LEU A 89 -19.53 6.41 12.98
N GLN A 90 -20.82 6.40 13.30
CA GLN A 90 -21.73 5.34 12.86
C GLN A 90 -22.00 5.48 11.35
N MET A 91 -21.93 4.36 10.63
CA MET A 91 -22.23 4.27 9.20
C MET A 91 -23.67 3.77 8.99
N ASN A 92 -24.37 4.38 8.02
CA ASN A 92 -25.76 4.09 7.68
C ASN A 92 -25.88 3.14 6.48
N ASN A 93 -25.08 3.38 5.43
CA ASN A 93 -25.02 2.61 4.21
C ASN A 93 -23.62 2.69 3.60
N ILE A 94 -23.27 1.68 2.80
CA ILE A 94 -22.00 1.62 2.08
C ILE A 94 -22.20 0.92 0.74
N SER A 95 -21.60 1.48 -0.30
CA SER A 95 -21.57 0.92 -1.65
C SER A 95 -20.19 1.13 -2.25
N VAL A 96 -19.58 0.04 -2.72
CA VAL A 96 -18.29 0.07 -3.42
C VAL A 96 -18.46 -0.41 -4.84
N GLU A 97 -17.95 0.36 -5.78
CA GLU A 97 -17.81 -0.02 -7.19
C GLU A 97 -16.33 -0.15 -7.51
N VAL A 98 -15.94 -1.29 -8.08
CA VAL A 98 -14.57 -1.54 -8.50
C VAL A 98 -14.54 -1.85 -9.99
N ASP A 99 -13.85 -1.01 -10.75
CA ASP A 99 -13.59 -1.20 -12.17
C ASP A 99 -12.13 -1.58 -12.39
N CYS A 100 -11.89 -2.84 -12.73
CA CYS A 100 -10.57 -3.35 -13.09
C CYS A 100 -10.35 -3.21 -14.60
N TYR A 101 -9.36 -2.42 -15.01
CA TYR A 101 -8.88 -2.32 -16.38
C TYR A 101 -7.41 -2.73 -16.43
N LEU A 102 -7.10 -3.76 -17.23
CA LEU A 102 -5.73 -4.29 -17.36
C LEU A 102 -5.14 -4.67 -15.99
N ASP A 103 -4.12 -3.94 -15.51
CA ASP A 103 -3.43 -4.17 -14.23
C ASP A 103 -3.88 -3.20 -13.11
N THR A 104 -4.84 -2.31 -13.38
CA THR A 104 -5.23 -1.23 -12.48
C THR A 104 -6.71 -1.35 -12.11
N ALA A 105 -7.01 -1.16 -10.83
CA ALA A 105 -8.36 -1.11 -10.30
C ALA A 105 -8.72 0.32 -9.87
N PHE A 106 -9.84 0.82 -10.36
CA PHE A 106 -10.44 2.07 -9.95
C PHE A 106 -11.56 1.76 -8.96
N VAL A 107 -11.43 2.24 -7.74
CA VAL A 107 -12.35 1.98 -6.65
C VAL A 107 -13.10 3.26 -6.32
N THR A 108 -14.42 3.19 -6.36
CA THR A 108 -15.32 4.27 -5.92
C THR A 108 -16.14 3.77 -4.74
N LEU A 109 -15.90 4.34 -3.57
CA LEU A 109 -16.68 4.09 -2.35
C LEU A 109 -17.66 5.23 -2.13
N THR A 110 -18.92 4.88 -1.89
CA THR A 110 -19.99 5.80 -1.56
C THR A 110 -20.68 5.34 -0.29
N GLY A 111 -20.98 6.26 0.62
CA GLY A 111 -21.69 5.89 1.84
C GLY A 111 -22.20 7.09 2.61
N SER A 112 -22.87 6.82 3.73
CA SER A 112 -23.41 7.84 4.63
C SER A 112 -23.06 7.56 6.08
N TRP A 113 -22.66 8.61 6.79
CA TRP A 113 -22.29 8.57 8.21
C TRP A 113 -23.13 9.52 9.04
N ARG A 114 -23.20 9.23 10.35
CA ARG A 114 -23.91 10.04 11.35
C ARG A 114 -22.97 10.52 12.45
N VAL A 115 -23.03 11.82 12.76
CA VAL A 115 -22.32 12.43 13.90
C VAL A 115 -23.08 12.17 15.21
N HIS A 116 -23.17 10.90 15.62
CA HIS A 116 -24.03 10.48 16.72
C HIS A 116 -23.55 10.92 18.12
N CYS A 117 -22.26 11.21 18.28
CA CYS A 117 -21.63 11.45 19.59
C CYS A 117 -21.55 12.94 19.99
N VAL A 118 -22.03 13.87 19.17
CA VAL A 118 -21.95 15.32 19.42
C VAL A 118 -23.36 15.90 19.57
N MET A 119 -23.54 16.81 20.54
CA MET A 119 -24.81 17.52 20.75
C MET A 119 -25.28 18.21 19.47
N GLY A 120 -26.57 18.13 19.15
CA GLY A 120 -27.13 18.78 17.95
C GLY A 120 -27.04 20.31 17.91
N SER A 121 -26.70 20.96 19.03
CA SER A 121 -26.44 22.41 19.12
C SER A 121 -24.96 22.77 18.92
N ARG A 122 -24.09 21.78 18.71
CA ARG A 122 -22.64 21.93 18.56
C ARG A 122 -22.17 21.30 17.25
N SER A 123 -20.95 21.64 16.86
CA SER A 123 -20.26 21.12 15.69
C SER A 123 -18.88 20.59 16.10
N CYS A 124 -18.37 19.64 15.32
CA CYS A 124 -16.99 19.16 15.43
C CYS A 124 -16.38 18.99 14.05
N ASP A 125 -15.06 18.89 13.98
CA ASP A 125 -14.40 18.48 12.74
C ASP A 125 -14.52 16.95 12.59
N CYS A 126 -14.67 16.48 11.36
CA CYS A 126 -14.79 15.06 11.03
C CYS A 126 -13.62 14.62 10.17
N ARG A 127 -12.82 13.65 10.63
CA ARG A 127 -11.65 13.13 9.91
C ARG A 127 -11.98 11.83 9.20
N LEU A 128 -11.91 11.87 7.88
CA LEU A 128 -11.93 10.72 6.99
C LEU A 128 -10.53 10.10 6.95
N VAL A 129 -10.46 8.78 7.09
CA VAL A 129 -9.24 7.98 6.89
C VAL A 129 -9.53 6.97 5.80
N ILE A 130 -8.73 6.98 4.74
CA ILE A 130 -8.88 6.13 3.55
C ILE A 130 -7.65 5.24 3.43
N PRO A 131 -7.71 4.00 3.95
CA PRO A 131 -6.74 2.98 3.60
C PRO A 131 -6.99 2.52 2.16
N MET A 132 -5.95 2.57 1.34
CA MET A 132 -5.92 2.15 -0.06
C MET A 132 -5.09 0.87 -0.18
N GLY A 133 -5.31 0.11 -1.24
CA GLY A 133 -4.48 -1.06 -1.56
C GLY A 133 -3.05 -0.70 -1.96
N GLU A 134 -2.32 -1.73 -2.41
CA GLU A 134 -0.93 -1.56 -2.86
C GLU A 134 -0.82 -0.59 -4.04
N GLN A 135 0.17 0.32 -3.95
CA GLN A 135 0.39 1.40 -4.91
C GLN A 135 -0.87 2.25 -5.17
N GLY A 136 -1.67 2.47 -4.12
CA GLY A 136 -2.87 3.28 -4.17
C GLY A 136 -2.60 4.77 -4.43
N SER A 137 -3.43 5.41 -5.26
CA SER A 137 -3.41 6.85 -5.52
C SER A 137 -4.81 7.43 -5.39
N ILE A 138 -4.97 8.47 -4.58
CA ILE A 138 -6.25 9.15 -4.41
C ILE A 138 -6.60 9.90 -5.70
N LEU A 139 -7.82 9.71 -6.20
CA LEU A 139 -8.33 10.39 -7.40
C LEU A 139 -9.26 11.54 -7.05
N GLY A 140 -10.04 11.39 -5.97
CA GLY A 140 -10.88 12.46 -5.48
C GLY A 140 -11.71 12.06 -4.26
N VAL A 141 -12.09 13.07 -3.48
CA VAL A 141 -13.03 12.96 -2.38
C VAL A 141 -14.08 14.05 -2.54
N GLU A 142 -15.35 13.66 -2.49
CA GLU A 142 -16.51 14.54 -2.45
C GLU A 142 -17.27 14.26 -1.14
N VAL A 143 -17.56 15.30 -0.35
CA VAL A 143 -18.32 15.18 0.90
C VAL A 143 -19.47 16.19 0.88
N ASP A 144 -20.69 15.69 1.00
CA ASP A 144 -21.90 16.51 1.08
C ASP A 144 -22.45 16.48 2.50
N VAL A 145 -22.33 17.63 3.17
CA VAL A 145 -22.94 17.93 4.46
C VAL A 145 -24.17 18.81 4.18
N SER A 146 -25.24 18.71 4.96
CA SER A 146 -26.56 19.33 4.72
C SER A 146 -26.61 20.71 4.03
N ARG A 147 -25.62 21.60 4.27
CA ARG A 147 -25.55 22.96 3.69
C ARG A 147 -24.26 23.26 2.92
N ARG A 148 -23.32 22.31 2.81
CA ARG A 148 -21.98 22.51 2.25
C ARG A 148 -21.52 21.25 1.52
N SER A 149 -20.98 21.41 0.33
CA SER A 149 -20.25 20.37 -0.37
C SER A 149 -18.76 20.68 -0.35
N PHE A 150 -17.94 19.65 -0.17
CA PHE A 150 -16.49 19.72 -0.22
C PHE A 150 -16.03 18.80 -1.35
N SER A 151 -15.09 19.25 -2.17
CA SER A 151 -14.47 18.41 -3.21
C SER A 151 -12.97 18.68 -3.27
N THR A 152 -12.18 17.62 -3.48
CA THR A 152 -10.74 17.76 -3.73
C THR A 152 -10.51 18.08 -5.21
N GLN A 153 -9.60 19.02 -5.50
CA GLN A 153 -9.18 19.33 -6.87
C GLN A 153 -7.67 19.08 -7.01
N LEU A 154 -7.27 18.54 -8.17
CA LEU A 154 -5.87 18.41 -8.53
C LEU A 154 -5.35 19.78 -8.99
N VAL A 155 -4.31 20.30 -8.34
CA VAL A 155 -3.69 21.58 -8.69
C VAL A 155 -2.25 21.33 -9.13
N THR A 156 -1.87 21.80 -10.32
CA THR A 156 -0.50 21.74 -10.81
C THR A 156 0.36 22.78 -10.10
N MET A 157 1.55 22.40 -9.64
CA MET A 157 2.45 23.31 -8.92
C MET A 157 3.16 24.33 -9.84
N GLU A 158 3.19 24.07 -11.15
CA GLU A 158 3.75 24.97 -12.16
C GLU A 158 2.70 26.04 -12.54
N GLY A 159 2.67 27.16 -11.81
CA GLY A 159 1.78 28.26 -12.14
C GLY A 159 1.46 29.23 -10.99
N GLN A 160 1.82 28.91 -9.75
CA GLN A 160 1.59 29.83 -8.62
C GLN A 160 2.69 30.89 -8.55
N THR A 161 2.42 32.09 -9.06
CA THR A 161 3.01 33.32 -8.50
C THR A 161 2.61 33.40 -7.02
N ASP A 162 3.55 33.75 -6.13
CA ASP A 162 3.36 33.78 -4.66
C ASP A 162 2.13 34.59 -4.17
N THR A 163 1.50 35.37 -5.04
CA THR A 163 0.28 36.15 -4.79
C THR A 163 -1.04 35.38 -4.90
N ASP A 164 -1.06 34.20 -5.54
CA ASP A 164 -2.28 33.38 -5.76
C ASP A 164 -2.30 32.09 -4.94
N LYS A 165 -1.46 31.98 -3.90
CA LYS A 165 -1.65 30.93 -2.89
C LYS A 165 -2.93 31.24 -2.11
N PRO A 166 -4.04 30.49 -2.26
CA PRO A 166 -5.10 30.60 -1.28
C PRO A 166 -4.46 30.32 0.10
N GLN A 167 -4.75 31.17 1.08
CA GLN A 167 -4.43 30.95 2.49
C GLN A 167 -5.21 29.74 3.07
N THR A 168 -5.46 28.70 2.28
CA THR A 168 -5.86 27.39 2.76
C THR A 168 -4.67 26.80 3.47
N LYS A 169 -4.73 26.78 4.81
CA LYS A 169 -3.81 26.03 5.65
C LYS A 169 -3.56 24.67 5.01
N GLN A 170 -2.29 24.32 4.90
CA GLN A 170 -1.77 23.08 4.33
C GLN A 170 -2.18 21.81 5.12
N GLU A 171 -3.20 21.88 5.99
CA GLU A 171 -3.41 20.99 7.14
C GLU A 171 -4.66 20.12 7.07
N ASP A 172 -5.56 20.30 6.08
CA ASP A 172 -6.83 19.56 6.09
C ASP A 172 -6.69 18.11 5.60
N GLY A 173 -5.72 17.80 4.74
CA GLY A 173 -5.47 16.43 4.29
C GLY A 173 -4.00 16.09 4.04
N TRP A 174 -3.61 14.86 4.37
CA TRP A 174 -2.23 14.37 4.25
C TRP A 174 -2.20 12.83 4.21
N PHE A 175 -1.06 12.27 3.83
CA PHE A 175 -0.83 10.82 3.91
C PHE A 175 -0.26 10.46 5.29
N LEU A 176 -0.97 9.63 6.06
CA LEU A 176 -0.48 9.09 7.33
C LEU A 176 0.57 8.00 7.10
N LYS A 177 0.32 7.17 6.08
CA LYS A 177 1.24 6.19 5.50
C LYS A 177 1.09 6.28 3.97
N PRO A 178 2.03 5.75 3.17
CA PRO A 178 1.89 5.76 1.70
C PRO A 178 0.56 5.18 1.19
N GLN A 179 -0.05 4.27 1.96
CA GLN A 179 -1.31 3.60 1.64
C GLN A 179 -2.52 4.19 2.41
N ILE A 180 -2.35 5.23 3.23
CA ILE A 180 -3.44 5.77 4.07
C ILE A 180 -3.50 7.28 3.93
N TYR A 181 -4.54 7.76 3.26
CA TYR A 181 -4.83 9.18 3.11
C TYR A 181 -5.84 9.65 4.15
N THR A 182 -5.65 10.83 4.73
CA THR A 182 -6.57 11.44 5.67
C THR A 182 -7.07 12.78 5.16
N LEU A 183 -8.34 13.09 5.42
CA LEU A 183 -8.97 14.37 5.09
C LEU A 183 -9.88 14.81 6.23
N THR A 184 -9.79 16.07 6.64
CA THR A 184 -10.58 16.67 7.72
C THR A 184 -11.64 17.58 7.11
N ILE A 185 -12.89 17.34 7.49
CA ILE A 185 -14.07 18.12 7.10
C ILE A 185 -14.45 18.99 8.29
N PRO A 186 -14.30 20.32 8.20
CA PRO A 186 -14.48 21.19 9.35
C PRO A 186 -15.96 21.42 9.67
N GLN A 187 -16.26 21.59 10.96
CA GLN A 187 -17.54 22.14 11.45
C GLN A 187 -18.80 21.39 10.95
N VAL A 188 -18.85 20.08 11.19
CA VAL A 188 -20.03 19.25 10.93
C VAL A 188 -20.92 19.24 12.18
N ASP A 189 -22.22 19.51 11.99
CA ASP A 189 -23.19 19.61 13.07
C ASP A 189 -23.46 18.25 13.74
N GLY A 190 -23.58 18.23 15.06
CA GLY A 190 -23.95 17.05 15.84
C GLY A 190 -25.32 16.48 15.44
N GLY A 191 -25.43 15.15 15.45
CA GLY A 191 -26.64 14.42 15.07
C GLY A 191 -26.96 14.40 13.57
N SER A 192 -26.25 15.18 12.74
CA SER A 192 -26.46 15.25 11.30
C SER A 192 -25.97 13.98 10.58
N ASN A 193 -26.55 13.73 9.40
CA ASN A 193 -26.04 12.75 8.45
C ASN A 193 -25.36 13.48 7.30
N PHE A 194 -24.28 12.91 6.78
CA PHE A 194 -23.61 13.38 5.57
C PHE A 194 -23.28 12.20 4.66
N SER A 195 -23.06 12.49 3.39
CA SER A 195 -22.65 11.51 2.38
C SER A 195 -21.25 11.80 1.89
N VAL A 196 -20.55 10.74 1.49
CA VAL A 196 -19.20 10.82 0.93
C VAL A 196 -19.12 9.97 -0.33
N LYS A 197 -18.31 10.42 -1.27
CA LYS A 197 -17.81 9.65 -2.39
C LYS A 197 -16.29 9.77 -2.42
N VAL A 198 -15.61 8.64 -2.29
CA VAL A 198 -14.15 8.55 -2.36
C VAL A 198 -13.78 7.74 -3.59
N SER A 199 -12.86 8.24 -4.39
CA SER A 199 -12.33 7.54 -5.56
C SER A 199 -10.82 7.42 -5.44
N TRP A 200 -10.28 6.22 -5.64
CA TRP A 200 -8.86 5.96 -5.72
C TRP A 200 -8.55 4.90 -6.78
N SER A 201 -7.33 4.89 -7.29
CA SER A 201 -6.80 3.78 -8.08
C SER A 201 -5.82 2.97 -7.24
N GLN A 202 -5.69 1.68 -7.53
CA GLN A 202 -4.67 0.81 -6.95
C GLN A 202 -4.29 -0.29 -7.93
N LYS A 203 -3.14 -0.91 -7.73
CA LYS A 203 -2.69 -1.98 -8.63
C LYS A 203 -3.27 -3.33 -8.27
N LEU A 204 -3.47 -4.14 -9.30
CA LEU A 204 -3.68 -5.58 -9.18
C LEU A 204 -2.33 -6.27 -8.99
N LEU A 205 -2.29 -7.24 -8.08
CA LEU A 205 -1.11 -8.06 -7.88
C LEU A 205 -1.16 -9.23 -8.86
N TYR A 206 -0.16 -9.34 -9.72
CA TYR A 206 0.00 -10.51 -10.57
C TYR A 206 0.97 -11.51 -9.94
N ASP A 207 0.50 -12.74 -9.72
CA ASP A 207 1.34 -13.85 -9.31
C ASP A 207 0.95 -15.11 -10.09
N ALA A 208 1.95 -15.80 -10.64
CA ALA A 208 1.79 -17.09 -11.32
C ALA A 208 0.60 -17.21 -12.31
N GLY A 209 0.26 -16.16 -13.07
CA GLY A 209 -0.85 -16.19 -14.03
C GLY A 209 -2.19 -15.65 -13.50
N GLN A 210 -2.23 -15.28 -12.22
CA GLN A 210 -3.43 -14.81 -11.53
C GLN A 210 -3.29 -13.34 -11.13
N LEU A 211 -4.31 -12.55 -11.49
CA LEU A 211 -4.47 -11.17 -11.03
C LEU A 211 -5.33 -11.16 -9.77
N THR A 212 -4.83 -10.53 -8.71
CA THR A 212 -5.48 -10.46 -7.41
C THR A 212 -5.71 -9.00 -7.03
N LEU A 213 -6.96 -8.70 -6.70
CA LEU A 213 -7.41 -7.45 -6.14
C LEU A 213 -7.65 -7.66 -4.63
N ASN A 214 -7.15 -6.73 -3.82
CA ASN A 214 -7.47 -6.64 -2.40
C ASN A 214 -7.83 -5.18 -2.07
N VAL A 215 -9.10 -4.93 -1.80
CA VAL A 215 -9.60 -3.59 -1.42
C VAL A 215 -9.90 -3.60 0.08
N PRO A 216 -9.30 -2.67 0.86
CA PRO A 216 -9.60 -2.49 2.28
C PRO A 216 -11.10 -2.28 2.53
N PHE A 217 -11.75 -3.21 3.22
CA PHE A 217 -13.22 -3.23 3.43
C PHE A 217 -13.63 -3.93 4.73
N ASP A 218 -12.67 -4.13 5.65
CA ASP A 218 -12.92 -4.69 6.97
C ASP A 218 -13.34 -3.59 7.95
N PHE A 219 -14.62 -3.59 8.34
CA PHE A 219 -15.19 -2.60 9.25
C PHE A 219 -15.29 -3.13 10.68
N PRO A 220 -14.82 -2.37 11.67
CA PRO A 220 -14.94 -2.76 13.07
C PRO A 220 -16.39 -2.70 13.58
N GLU A 221 -16.72 -3.46 14.63
CA GLU A 221 -18.11 -3.53 15.12
C GLU A 221 -18.67 -2.16 15.58
N TYR A 222 -17.82 -1.28 16.12
CA TYR A 222 -18.22 0.01 16.67
C TYR A 222 -18.66 1.07 15.65
N VAL A 223 -18.44 0.88 14.33
CA VAL A 223 -19.03 1.75 13.30
C VAL A 223 -20.48 1.38 12.99
N SER A 224 -21.01 0.33 13.63
CA SER A 224 -22.43 -0.01 13.57
C SER A 224 -23.25 0.82 14.57
N PRO A 225 -24.39 1.42 14.16
CA PRO A 225 -25.33 2.04 15.09
C PRO A 225 -25.76 1.11 16.24
N ALA A 226 -25.67 1.60 17.48
CA ALA A 226 -26.08 0.87 18.68
C ALA A 226 -27.61 0.90 18.86
N GLY A 227 -28.15 -0.10 19.57
CA GLY A 227 -29.51 -0.05 20.12
C GLY A 227 -30.66 -0.55 19.24
N LYS A 228 -30.53 -0.62 17.90
CA LYS A 228 -31.55 -1.23 17.02
C LYS A 228 -30.92 -1.97 15.85
N LYS A 229 -31.18 -3.28 15.76
CA LYS A 229 -30.83 -4.17 14.63
C LYS A 229 -31.65 -3.84 13.38
N PHE A 230 -31.51 -2.63 12.84
CA PHE A 230 -32.06 -2.31 11.53
C PHE A 230 -31.18 -2.94 10.45
N ALA A 231 -31.82 -3.45 9.42
CA ALA A 231 -31.15 -3.86 8.19
C ALA A 231 -30.41 -2.65 7.59
N LYS A 232 -29.12 -2.83 7.33
CA LYS A 232 -28.26 -1.84 6.69
C LYS A 232 -27.92 -2.34 5.30
N ARG A 233 -27.87 -1.46 4.30
CA ARG A 233 -27.58 -1.88 2.94
C ARG A 233 -26.08 -1.83 2.68
N GLU A 234 -25.55 -2.99 2.28
CA GLU A 234 -24.19 -3.14 1.77
C GLU A 234 -24.26 -3.56 0.31
N LYS A 235 -23.56 -2.82 -0.56
CA LYS A 235 -23.48 -3.11 -1.99
C LYS A 235 -22.02 -3.16 -2.44
N ILE A 236 -21.66 -4.20 -3.18
CA ILE A 236 -20.34 -4.32 -3.81
C ILE A 236 -20.55 -4.70 -5.28
N GLN A 237 -20.08 -3.85 -6.17
CA GLN A 237 -20.11 -4.07 -7.61
C GLN A 237 -18.67 -4.19 -8.11
N LEU A 238 -18.38 -5.26 -8.86
CA LEU A 238 -17.05 -5.51 -9.39
C LEU A 238 -17.14 -5.78 -10.89
N ASN A 239 -16.48 -4.95 -11.67
CA ASN A 239 -16.39 -5.05 -13.11
C ASN A 239 -14.94 -5.33 -13.49
N VAL A 240 -14.72 -6.34 -14.32
CA VAL A 240 -13.40 -6.69 -14.85
C VAL A 240 -13.42 -6.48 -16.35
N ASN A 241 -12.41 -5.80 -16.86
CA ASN A 241 -12.08 -5.71 -18.26
C ASN A 241 -10.59 -6.02 -18.43
N SER A 242 -10.28 -7.23 -18.90
CA SER A 242 -8.89 -7.66 -19.10
C SER A 242 -8.20 -6.95 -20.27
N GLY A 243 -8.94 -6.20 -21.09
CA GLY A 243 -8.44 -5.62 -22.34
C GLY A 243 -8.11 -6.66 -23.43
N THR A 244 -8.22 -7.95 -23.12
CA THR A 244 -7.92 -9.06 -24.02
C THR A 244 -9.18 -9.64 -24.64
N ALA A 245 -9.08 -10.23 -25.83
CA ALA A 245 -10.14 -11.00 -26.45
C ALA A 245 -10.24 -12.45 -25.91
N SER A 246 -9.72 -12.70 -24.70
CA SER A 246 -9.68 -14.02 -24.07
C SER A 246 -10.74 -14.13 -22.99
N GLU A 247 -11.12 -15.37 -22.67
CA GLU A 247 -12.03 -15.63 -21.54
C GLU A 247 -11.34 -15.27 -20.21
N VAL A 248 -12.09 -14.65 -19.32
CA VAL A 248 -11.66 -14.34 -17.96
C VAL A 248 -12.32 -15.35 -17.02
N LEU A 249 -11.52 -16.02 -16.19
CA LEU A 249 -11.99 -17.00 -15.22
C LEU A 249 -11.79 -16.46 -13.80
N CYS A 250 -12.90 -16.25 -13.10
CA CYS A 250 -12.88 -15.98 -11.66
C CYS A 250 -12.32 -17.19 -10.90
N LYS A 251 -11.49 -16.95 -9.88
CA LYS A 251 -10.85 -17.98 -9.06
C LYS A 251 -11.28 -17.90 -7.62
N THR A 252 -11.11 -16.75 -6.98
CA THR A 252 -11.48 -16.55 -5.59
C THR A 252 -12.32 -15.29 -5.42
N THR A 253 -13.27 -15.38 -4.50
CA THR A 253 -14.15 -14.29 -4.10
C THR A 253 -14.30 -14.29 -2.60
N SER A 254 -14.07 -13.14 -1.97
CA SER A 254 -14.29 -12.91 -0.53
C SER A 254 -15.76 -12.85 -0.14
N HIS A 255 -16.63 -12.43 -1.06
CA HIS A 255 -18.06 -12.21 -0.83
C HIS A 255 -18.90 -13.10 -1.77
N PRO A 256 -20.16 -13.43 -1.42
CA PRO A 256 -21.03 -14.26 -2.23
C PRO A 256 -21.61 -13.47 -3.42
N PHE A 257 -20.75 -13.15 -4.38
CA PHE A 257 -21.10 -12.40 -5.58
C PHE A 257 -22.05 -13.17 -6.49
N LYS A 258 -23.01 -12.45 -7.08
CA LYS A 258 -23.81 -12.92 -8.21
C LYS A 258 -23.21 -12.38 -9.49
N GLU A 259 -22.93 -13.25 -10.45
CA GLU A 259 -22.47 -12.84 -11.77
C GLU A 259 -23.60 -12.13 -12.52
N THR A 260 -23.37 -10.89 -12.94
CA THR A 260 -24.34 -10.05 -13.66
C THR A 260 -24.02 -9.91 -15.13
N ARG A 261 -22.74 -10.04 -15.51
CA ARG A 261 -22.27 -9.88 -16.89
C ARG A 261 -21.15 -10.87 -17.18
N ARG A 262 -21.26 -11.56 -18.31
CA ARG A 262 -20.17 -12.35 -18.91
C ARG A 262 -20.09 -12.06 -20.40
N GLN A 263 -18.97 -11.50 -20.80
CA GLN A 263 -18.60 -11.28 -22.20
C GLN A 263 -17.13 -11.64 -22.36
N VAL A 264 -16.67 -11.86 -23.59
CA VAL A 264 -15.25 -12.09 -23.85
C VAL A 264 -14.44 -10.90 -23.31
N GLY A 265 -13.41 -11.17 -22.50
CA GLY A 265 -12.59 -10.15 -21.82
C GLY A 265 -13.27 -9.39 -20.67
N LYS A 266 -14.57 -9.61 -20.40
CA LYS A 266 -15.32 -8.83 -19.41
C LYS A 266 -16.18 -9.68 -18.47
N LEU A 267 -16.05 -9.41 -17.17
CA LEU A 267 -16.90 -9.99 -16.13
C LEU A 267 -17.54 -8.89 -15.29
N GLY A 268 -18.74 -9.14 -14.79
CA GLY A 268 -19.44 -8.27 -13.85
C GLY A 268 -20.03 -9.09 -12.72
N PHE A 269 -19.84 -8.62 -11.50
CA PHE A 269 -20.30 -9.24 -10.27
C PHE A 269 -21.02 -8.20 -9.42
N LEU A 270 -22.09 -8.63 -8.75
CA LEU A 270 -22.85 -7.81 -7.83
C LEU A 270 -23.13 -8.59 -6.55
N TYR A 271 -22.84 -7.96 -5.43
CA TYR A 271 -23.28 -8.35 -4.10
C TYR A 271 -24.14 -7.22 -3.54
N GLU A 272 -25.34 -7.56 -3.09
CA GLU A 272 -26.23 -6.62 -2.40
C GLU A 272 -26.93 -7.40 -1.29
N ALA A 273 -26.80 -6.90 -0.06
CA ALA A 273 -27.36 -7.53 1.12
C ALA A 273 -27.82 -6.50 2.15
N ASP A 274 -28.88 -6.86 2.86
CA ASP A 274 -29.29 -6.20 4.08
C ASP A 274 -28.58 -6.88 5.26
N VAL A 275 -27.58 -6.20 5.83
CA VAL A 275 -26.70 -6.72 6.87
C VAL A 275 -27.03 -6.12 8.23
N LEU A 276 -26.82 -6.92 9.29
CA LEU A 276 -26.93 -6.45 10.68
C LEU A 276 -25.61 -5.87 11.18
N THR A 277 -24.52 -6.50 10.78
CA THR A 277 -23.13 -6.11 11.03
C THR A 277 -22.45 -5.88 9.69
N TRP A 278 -21.61 -4.86 9.60
CA TRP A 278 -20.82 -4.60 8.39
C TRP A 278 -19.83 -5.75 8.12
N SER A 279 -19.40 -5.87 6.87
CA SER A 279 -18.37 -6.83 6.49
C SER A 279 -17.08 -6.64 7.31
N SER A 280 -16.59 -7.75 7.86
CA SER A 280 -15.36 -7.82 8.67
C SER A 280 -14.20 -8.47 7.89
N THR A 281 -14.25 -8.37 6.57
CA THR A 281 -13.28 -8.96 5.65
C THR A 281 -13.04 -8.01 4.48
N ASN A 282 -11.79 -7.92 4.04
CA ASN A 282 -11.45 -7.13 2.85
C ASN A 282 -12.06 -7.75 1.59
N ILE A 283 -12.35 -6.91 0.59
CA ILE A 283 -12.79 -7.38 -0.72
C ILE A 283 -11.57 -7.96 -1.46
N SER A 284 -11.41 -9.26 -1.33
CA SER A 284 -10.48 -10.06 -2.14
C SER A 284 -11.19 -10.65 -3.34
N PHE A 285 -10.63 -10.44 -4.53
CA PHE A 285 -11.10 -10.99 -5.79
C PHE A 285 -9.89 -11.39 -6.64
N SER A 286 -9.93 -12.57 -7.25
CA SER A 286 -8.88 -12.98 -8.17
C SER A 286 -9.41 -13.64 -9.43
N TYR A 287 -8.69 -13.41 -10.52
CA TYR A 287 -9.06 -13.91 -11.84
C TYR A 287 -7.84 -14.27 -12.67
N MET A 288 -8.05 -15.12 -13.66
CA MET A 288 -7.06 -15.50 -14.66
C MET A 288 -7.59 -15.19 -16.06
N VAL A 289 -6.68 -14.81 -16.96
CA VAL A 289 -6.98 -14.65 -18.38
C VAL A 289 -6.59 -15.95 -19.08
N SER A 290 -7.56 -16.66 -19.65
CA SER A 290 -7.38 -17.95 -20.31
C SER A 290 -6.77 -17.78 -21.69
N SER A 291 -5.45 -17.57 -21.75
CA SER A 291 -4.70 -17.58 -23.01
C SER A 291 -3.50 -18.50 -22.90
N SER A 292 -3.29 -19.37 -23.89
CA SER A 292 -2.03 -20.10 -24.06
C SER A 292 -0.93 -19.17 -24.60
N ASP A 293 -1.30 -18.27 -25.50
CA ASP A 293 -0.34 -17.46 -26.24
C ASP A 293 -0.08 -16.12 -25.55
N THR A 294 1.08 -15.54 -25.85
CA THR A 294 1.40 -14.16 -25.49
C THR A 294 0.51 -13.21 -26.29
N LEU A 295 -0.24 -12.36 -25.61
CA LEU A 295 -1.17 -11.40 -26.18
C LEU A 295 -0.66 -9.98 -25.96
N GLY A 296 -0.46 -9.24 -27.04
CA GLY A 296 -0.22 -7.81 -27.01
C GLY A 296 -1.47 -7.03 -27.41
N GLY A 297 -1.61 -5.82 -26.90
CA GLY A 297 -2.66 -4.90 -27.36
C GLY A 297 -2.21 -3.46 -27.28
N LEU A 298 -2.82 -2.64 -28.12
CA LEU A 298 -2.67 -1.19 -28.15
C LEU A 298 -4.06 -0.57 -28.01
N LEU A 299 -4.25 0.21 -26.96
CA LEU A 299 -5.43 1.03 -26.75
C LEU A 299 -5.05 2.46 -27.13
N LEU A 300 -5.89 3.12 -27.93
CA LEU A 300 -5.77 4.53 -28.24
C LEU A 300 -7.03 5.24 -27.75
N GLN A 301 -6.85 6.33 -27.03
CA GLN A 301 -7.92 7.16 -26.52
C GLN A 301 -7.61 8.62 -26.83
N SER A 302 -8.51 9.24 -27.58
CA SER A 302 -8.47 10.69 -27.77
C SER A 302 -9.02 11.41 -26.54
N PRO A 303 -8.47 12.58 -26.20
CA PRO A 303 -8.86 13.35 -25.04
C PRO A 303 -10.31 13.85 -25.19
N SER A 304 -10.99 13.99 -24.07
CA SER A 304 -12.26 14.69 -24.00
C SER A 304 -12.06 16.21 -24.02
N VAL A 305 -13.09 16.96 -24.42
CA VAL A 305 -13.07 18.43 -24.42
C VAL A 305 -12.83 19.02 -23.01
N HIS A 306 -13.06 18.22 -21.97
CA HIS A 306 -12.91 18.62 -20.57
C HIS A 306 -11.59 18.17 -19.95
N ASP A 307 -10.76 17.42 -20.68
CA ASP A 307 -9.50 16.94 -20.16
C ASP A 307 -8.48 18.08 -20.11
N LEU A 308 -7.72 18.16 -19.02
CA LEU A 308 -6.65 19.16 -18.89
C LEU A 308 -5.57 18.95 -19.95
N ASP A 309 -5.31 17.68 -20.28
CA ASP A 309 -4.39 17.28 -21.33
C ASP A 309 -5.17 16.96 -22.61
N GLN A 310 -4.89 17.71 -23.67
CA GLN A 310 -5.52 17.57 -24.98
C GLN A 310 -4.66 16.73 -25.94
N ARG A 311 -3.71 15.94 -25.42
CA ARG A 311 -2.93 14.96 -26.19
C ARG A 311 -3.68 13.64 -26.34
N ASP A 312 -3.48 12.96 -27.47
CA ASP A 312 -3.92 11.58 -27.62
C ASP A 312 -3.12 10.69 -26.66
N ILE A 313 -3.81 9.75 -26.00
CA ILE A 313 -3.21 8.82 -25.06
C ILE A 313 -3.25 7.44 -25.68
N PHE A 314 -2.13 6.73 -25.64
CA PHE A 314 -2.14 5.30 -25.92
C PHE A 314 -1.61 4.48 -24.76
N CYS A 315 -2.15 3.28 -24.63
CA CYS A 315 -1.72 2.28 -23.67
C CYS A 315 -1.36 1.01 -24.43
N MET A 316 -0.08 0.62 -24.39
CA MET A 316 0.34 -0.66 -24.88
C MET A 316 0.47 -1.63 -23.71
N PHE A 317 0.03 -2.86 -23.90
CA PHE A 317 0.13 -3.92 -22.91
C PHE A 317 0.57 -5.24 -23.55
N LEU A 318 1.25 -6.08 -22.78
CA LEU A 318 1.69 -7.42 -23.17
C LEU A 318 1.41 -8.42 -22.06
N PHE A 319 0.54 -9.39 -22.30
CA PHE A 319 0.24 -10.51 -21.42
C PHE A 319 0.96 -11.76 -21.93
N PRO A 320 1.87 -12.37 -21.16
CA PRO A 320 2.67 -13.51 -21.62
C PRO A 320 1.88 -14.82 -21.86
N GLY A 321 0.60 -14.88 -21.46
CA GLY A 321 -0.19 -16.11 -21.47
C GLY A 321 0.18 -17.06 -20.32
N ASN A 322 -0.54 -18.17 -20.20
CA ASN A 322 -0.38 -19.18 -19.15
C ASN A 322 0.34 -20.45 -19.65
N ASN A 323 1.20 -20.34 -20.67
CA ASN A 323 1.92 -21.48 -21.21
C ASN A 323 2.94 -22.01 -20.19
N ASN A 324 2.74 -23.27 -19.77
CA ASN A 324 3.58 -23.98 -18.79
C ASN A 324 4.97 -24.36 -19.32
N SER A 325 5.23 -24.20 -20.62
CA SER A 325 6.55 -24.40 -21.23
C SER A 325 7.46 -23.19 -20.98
N LYS A 326 7.74 -22.89 -19.71
CA LYS A 326 8.65 -21.81 -19.33
C LYS A 326 10.06 -22.22 -19.73
N LYS A 327 10.66 -21.56 -20.73
CA LYS A 327 12.11 -21.60 -20.91
C LYS A 327 12.72 -21.08 -19.61
N VAL A 328 13.40 -21.95 -18.87
CA VAL A 328 14.05 -21.56 -17.61
C VAL A 328 15.26 -20.72 -17.98
N PHE A 329 15.17 -19.40 -17.77
CA PHE A 329 16.32 -18.52 -17.91
C PHE A 329 17.28 -18.78 -16.76
N ARG A 330 18.55 -19.08 -17.09
CA ARG A 330 19.62 -19.11 -16.11
C ARG A 330 19.85 -17.70 -15.59
N LYS A 331 19.85 -17.54 -14.26
CA LYS A 331 20.04 -16.23 -13.63
C LYS A 331 21.45 -16.14 -13.05
N GLN A 332 21.99 -14.94 -13.07
CA GLN A 332 23.18 -14.57 -12.31
C GLN A 332 22.79 -13.49 -11.32
N VAL A 333 22.79 -13.82 -10.02
CA VAL A 333 22.20 -12.99 -8.99
C VAL A 333 23.25 -12.49 -8.02
N VAL A 334 23.36 -11.18 -7.83
CA VAL A 334 24.21 -10.59 -6.79
C VAL A 334 23.34 -9.92 -5.73
N PHE A 335 23.44 -10.39 -4.49
CA PHE A 335 22.77 -9.78 -3.34
C PHE A 335 23.72 -8.80 -2.65
N LEU A 336 23.36 -7.53 -2.65
CA LEU A 336 24.03 -6.47 -1.90
C LEU A 336 23.24 -6.22 -0.62
N VAL A 337 23.83 -6.54 0.53
CA VAL A 337 23.16 -6.45 1.83
C VAL A 337 23.88 -5.47 2.72
N ASP A 338 23.17 -4.42 3.13
CA ASP A 338 23.64 -3.47 4.12
C ASP A 338 23.80 -4.15 5.48
N SER A 339 24.97 -3.96 6.09
CA SER A 339 25.33 -4.39 7.43
C SER A 339 25.87 -3.22 8.25
N SER A 340 25.41 -2.00 7.98
CA SER A 340 25.68 -0.81 8.79
C SER A 340 25.12 -0.94 10.22
N GLU A 341 25.51 -0.03 11.12
CA GLU A 341 25.07 -0.09 12.53
C GLU A 341 23.53 -0.01 12.68
N SER A 342 22.81 0.67 11.77
CA SER A 342 21.35 0.78 11.82
C SER A 342 20.63 -0.54 11.62
N MET A 343 21.23 -1.46 10.87
CA MET A 343 20.68 -2.80 10.60
C MET A 343 20.69 -3.72 11.83
N ARG A 344 21.32 -3.31 12.94
CA ARG A 344 21.52 -4.14 14.13
C ARG A 344 20.21 -4.70 14.70
N GLY A 345 20.23 -5.99 15.04
CA GLY A 345 19.12 -6.69 15.66
C GLY A 345 18.12 -7.22 14.63
N THR A 346 16.82 -7.00 14.90
CA THR A 346 15.70 -7.56 14.12
C THR A 346 15.75 -7.27 12.62
N PRO A 347 16.12 -6.08 12.11
CA PRO A 347 16.20 -5.83 10.68
C PRO A 347 17.13 -6.82 9.96
N LEU A 348 18.36 -6.97 10.45
CA LEU A 348 19.35 -7.87 9.86
C LEU A 348 18.96 -9.35 10.01
N GLU A 349 18.33 -9.73 11.12
CA GLU A 349 17.79 -11.09 11.30
C GLU A 349 16.70 -11.41 10.26
N ASN A 350 15.76 -10.50 10.05
CA ASN A 350 14.71 -10.66 9.03
C ASN A 350 15.29 -10.73 7.61
N VAL A 351 16.33 -9.93 7.32
CA VAL A 351 17.05 -10.01 6.04
C VAL A 351 17.77 -11.34 5.87
N ARG A 352 18.40 -11.88 6.91
CA ARG A 352 19.03 -13.22 6.86
C ARG A 352 17.99 -14.31 6.54
N ASN A 353 16.83 -14.28 7.18
CA ASN A 353 15.76 -15.24 6.95
C ASN A 353 15.22 -15.14 5.51
N ALA A 354 14.97 -13.91 5.05
CA ALA A 354 14.52 -13.66 3.68
C ALA A 354 15.56 -14.08 2.63
N LEU A 355 16.84 -13.82 2.88
CA LEU A 355 17.93 -14.22 1.99
C LEU A 355 18.08 -15.74 1.95
N ASN A 356 17.97 -16.43 3.08
CA ASN A 356 17.95 -17.89 3.12
C ASN A 356 16.81 -18.48 2.27
N ALA A 357 15.61 -17.93 2.40
CA ALA A 357 14.46 -18.33 1.59
C ALA A 357 14.68 -18.02 0.08
N ALA A 358 15.33 -16.91 -0.25
CA ALA A 358 15.65 -16.55 -1.63
C ALA A 358 16.70 -17.48 -2.26
N LEU A 359 17.79 -17.77 -1.55
CA LEU A 359 18.84 -18.70 -2.02
C LEU A 359 18.30 -20.11 -2.23
N SER A 360 17.42 -20.58 -1.33
CA SER A 360 16.78 -21.89 -1.45
C SER A 360 15.84 -22.03 -2.67
N LYS A 361 15.43 -20.91 -3.28
CA LYS A 361 14.58 -20.86 -4.48
C LYS A 361 15.38 -20.75 -5.79
N LEU A 362 16.71 -20.63 -5.73
CA LEU A 362 17.55 -20.65 -6.92
C LEU A 362 17.61 -22.06 -7.52
N ASN A 363 17.67 -22.14 -8.85
CA ASN A 363 17.88 -23.40 -9.54
C ASN A 363 19.37 -23.77 -9.49
N PRO A 364 19.75 -25.06 -9.51
CA PRO A 364 21.17 -25.46 -9.50
C PRO A 364 22.02 -24.93 -10.66
N GLU A 365 21.39 -24.54 -11.78
CA GLU A 365 22.06 -23.91 -12.92
C GLU A 365 22.17 -22.38 -12.82
N ASP A 366 21.51 -21.76 -11.85
CA ASP A 366 21.68 -20.35 -11.54
C ASP A 366 23.05 -20.16 -10.86
N SER A 367 23.64 -18.97 -11.01
CA SER A 367 24.83 -18.57 -10.25
C SER A 367 24.52 -17.38 -9.37
N PHE A 368 25.16 -17.29 -8.22
CA PHE A 368 24.96 -16.17 -7.31
C PHE A 368 26.25 -15.73 -6.61
N ASN A 369 26.20 -14.53 -6.04
CA ASN A 369 27.15 -14.06 -5.05
C ASN A 369 26.45 -13.16 -4.03
N ILE A 370 27.09 -12.97 -2.88
CA ILE A 370 26.60 -12.11 -1.81
C ILE A 370 27.71 -11.15 -1.44
N ILE A 371 27.37 -9.87 -1.34
CA ILE A 371 28.25 -8.81 -0.88
C ILE A 371 27.57 -8.15 0.31
N ALA A 372 28.11 -8.36 1.50
CA ALA A 372 27.74 -7.57 2.67
C ALA A 372 28.52 -6.26 2.61
N PHE A 373 27.89 -5.14 2.95
CA PHE A 373 28.58 -3.86 2.92
C PHE A 373 28.17 -2.96 4.06
N ASN A 374 29.11 -2.13 4.49
CA ASN A 374 28.91 -1.02 5.40
C ASN A 374 29.80 0.14 4.94
N GLY A 375 30.80 0.56 5.71
CA GLY A 375 31.91 1.38 5.18
C GLY A 375 32.88 0.61 4.28
N GLU A 376 32.92 -0.72 4.41
CA GLU A 376 33.73 -1.66 3.63
C GLU A 376 32.83 -2.68 2.91
N THR A 377 33.44 -3.58 2.11
CA THR A 377 32.73 -4.65 1.39
C THR A 377 33.31 -6.02 1.76
N TYR A 378 32.43 -6.97 2.09
CA TYR A 378 32.77 -8.35 2.38
C TYR A 378 32.07 -9.26 1.37
N LEU A 379 32.87 -9.98 0.58
CA LEU A 379 32.38 -10.85 -0.48
C LEU A 379 32.28 -12.30 0.01
N PHE A 380 31.21 -12.99 -0.34
CA PHE A 380 31.10 -14.44 -0.13
C PHE A 380 32.11 -15.20 -0.98
N SER A 381 32.21 -14.84 -2.26
CA SER A 381 33.20 -15.39 -3.20
C SER A 381 33.77 -14.29 -4.10
N SER A 382 34.96 -14.52 -4.67
CA SER A 382 35.59 -13.59 -5.62
C SER A 382 34.91 -13.57 -6.98
N SER A 383 34.08 -14.58 -7.29
CA SER A 383 33.32 -14.70 -8.54
C SER A 383 31.96 -15.35 -8.28
N LEU A 384 31.07 -15.34 -9.28
CA LEU A 384 29.76 -15.99 -9.17
C LEU A 384 29.92 -17.50 -9.03
N GLU A 385 29.25 -18.10 -8.04
CA GLU A 385 29.24 -19.55 -7.82
C GLU A 385 27.89 -20.16 -8.18
N LEU A 386 27.90 -21.41 -8.67
CA LEU A 386 26.65 -22.14 -8.96
C LEU A 386 25.84 -22.38 -7.69
N ALA A 387 24.51 -22.29 -7.80
CA ALA A 387 23.59 -22.51 -6.70
C ALA A 387 23.39 -24.00 -6.37
N THR A 388 24.49 -24.74 -6.17
CA THR A 388 24.45 -26.10 -5.64
C THR A 388 24.09 -26.09 -4.16
N LYS A 389 23.56 -27.21 -3.64
CA LYS A 389 23.18 -27.32 -2.23
C LYS A 389 24.35 -27.02 -1.30
N GLU A 390 25.53 -27.53 -1.64
CA GLU A 390 26.77 -27.34 -0.87
C GLU A 390 27.21 -25.87 -0.87
N THR A 391 27.04 -25.18 -1.99
CA THR A 391 27.37 -23.75 -2.11
C THR A 391 26.39 -22.87 -1.35
N ILE A 392 25.10 -23.20 -1.38
CA ILE A 392 24.08 -22.53 -0.59
C ILE A 392 24.37 -22.72 0.91
N GLU A 393 24.70 -23.93 1.37
CA GLU A 393 25.05 -24.19 2.77
C GLU A 393 26.28 -23.37 3.22
N ARG A 394 27.34 -23.31 2.40
CA ARG A 394 28.50 -22.44 2.67
C ARG A 394 28.13 -20.97 2.73
N ALA A 395 27.26 -20.51 1.83
CA ALA A 395 26.79 -19.13 1.82
C ALA A 395 25.99 -18.81 3.09
N LEU A 396 25.14 -19.71 3.57
CA LEU A 396 24.39 -19.54 4.81
C LEU A 396 25.30 -19.47 6.05
N GLN A 397 26.35 -20.30 6.09
CA GLN A 397 27.38 -20.22 7.13
C GLN A 397 28.13 -18.88 7.06
N TRP A 398 28.50 -18.45 5.85
CA TRP A 398 29.19 -17.17 5.64
C TRP A 398 28.30 -15.98 6.06
N ILE A 399 27.01 -15.98 5.71
CA ILE A 399 26.02 -14.97 6.15
C ILE A 399 25.99 -14.90 7.68
N SER A 400 25.94 -16.05 8.36
CA SER A 400 25.86 -16.13 9.82
C SER A 400 27.09 -15.52 10.51
N ILE A 401 28.26 -15.58 9.87
CA ILE A 401 29.52 -15.07 10.40
C ILE A 401 29.75 -13.59 10.03
N ASN A 402 29.43 -13.20 8.80
CA ASN A 402 29.88 -11.91 8.23
C ASN A 402 28.81 -10.80 8.27
N PHE A 403 27.53 -11.13 8.48
CA PHE A 403 26.50 -10.09 8.65
C PHE A 403 26.58 -9.51 10.06
N ILE A 404 27.63 -8.78 10.38
CA ILE A 404 27.80 -8.11 11.66
C ILE A 404 27.49 -6.63 11.44
N ALA A 405 26.44 -6.13 12.09
CA ALA A 405 26.07 -4.73 12.03
C ALA A 405 27.21 -3.86 12.58
N GLY A 406 27.63 -2.86 11.82
CA GLY A 406 28.61 -1.87 12.25
C GLY A 406 29.07 -0.96 11.13
N GLY A 407 29.70 0.17 11.48
CA GLY A 407 30.22 1.14 10.52
C GLY A 407 29.14 1.98 9.83
N GLY A 408 29.53 2.70 8.78
CA GLY A 408 28.65 3.53 7.96
C GLY A 408 28.02 2.77 6.80
N THR A 409 27.57 3.49 5.77
CA THR A 409 26.90 2.92 4.59
C THR A 409 27.57 3.45 3.31
N ASN A 410 28.12 2.56 2.49
CA ASN A 410 28.69 2.85 1.17
C ASN A 410 28.04 1.96 0.12
N ILE A 411 27.13 2.54 -0.66
CA ILE A 411 26.36 1.83 -1.68
C ILE A 411 27.11 1.74 -3.02
N LEU A 412 27.94 2.74 -3.35
CA LEU A 412 28.58 2.85 -4.66
C LEU A 412 29.59 1.72 -4.92
N LEU A 413 30.45 1.46 -3.92
CA LEU A 413 31.50 0.45 -4.03
C LEU A 413 30.96 -0.97 -4.31
N PRO A 414 30.03 -1.52 -3.50
CA PRO A 414 29.46 -2.84 -3.75
C PRO A 414 28.64 -2.90 -5.05
N LEU A 415 27.97 -1.81 -5.45
CA LEU A 415 27.28 -1.75 -6.74
C LEU A 415 28.25 -1.89 -7.92
N ASN A 416 29.38 -1.17 -7.90
CA ASN A 416 30.39 -1.27 -8.95
C ASN A 416 30.96 -2.70 -9.03
N GLN A 417 31.27 -3.31 -7.87
CA GLN A 417 31.72 -4.70 -7.83
C GLN A 417 30.70 -5.68 -8.42
N ALA A 418 29.42 -5.54 -8.08
CA ALA A 418 28.35 -6.36 -8.66
C ALA A 418 28.23 -6.15 -10.18
N MET A 419 28.36 -4.90 -10.63
CA MET A 419 28.31 -4.56 -12.06
C MET A 419 29.48 -5.15 -12.85
N GLU A 420 30.67 -5.23 -12.25
CA GLU A 420 31.85 -5.88 -12.82
C GLU A 420 31.69 -7.41 -12.86
N MET A 421 31.22 -8.04 -11.78
CA MET A 421 30.94 -9.49 -11.75
C MET A 421 29.93 -9.89 -12.83
N LEU A 422 28.98 -9.00 -13.14
CA LEU A 422 27.94 -9.20 -14.15
C LEU A 422 28.29 -8.51 -15.49
N SER A 423 29.57 -8.31 -15.82
CA SER A 423 29.96 -7.69 -17.10
C SER A 423 29.96 -8.67 -18.28
N ASN A 424 30.23 -9.95 -18.04
CA ASN A 424 30.50 -10.94 -19.09
C ASN A 424 29.38 -12.00 -19.19
N THR A 425 28.14 -11.54 -19.38
CA THR A 425 26.96 -12.42 -19.33
C THR A 425 26.42 -12.68 -20.74
N SER A 426 26.64 -13.89 -21.27
CA SER A 426 25.95 -14.39 -22.47
C SER A 426 24.91 -15.43 -22.05
N ASP A 427 23.69 -15.32 -22.58
CA ASP A 427 22.58 -16.27 -22.36
C ASP A 427 22.07 -16.43 -20.91
N THR A 428 22.45 -15.52 -20.01
CA THR A 428 21.95 -15.45 -18.62
C THR A 428 21.23 -14.13 -18.36
N VAL A 429 20.42 -14.10 -17.30
CA VAL A 429 19.77 -12.87 -16.83
C VAL A 429 20.50 -12.33 -15.60
N PRO A 430 21.26 -11.23 -15.73
CA PRO A 430 21.94 -10.61 -14.60
C PRO A 430 20.96 -9.80 -13.72
N LEU A 431 20.93 -10.11 -12.43
CA LEU A 431 20.07 -9.47 -11.42
C LEU A 431 20.93 -8.99 -10.26
N ILE A 432 20.68 -7.77 -9.79
CA ILE A 432 21.26 -7.21 -8.57
C ILE A 432 20.10 -6.90 -7.61
N PHE A 433 20.21 -7.34 -6.36
CA PHE A 433 19.29 -6.97 -5.29
C PHE A 433 20.04 -6.13 -4.26
N LEU A 434 19.69 -4.85 -4.12
CA LEU A 434 20.22 -3.96 -3.09
C LEU A 434 19.24 -3.85 -1.93
N ILE A 435 19.68 -4.23 -0.73
CA ILE A 435 18.87 -4.23 0.50
C ILE A 435 19.53 -3.31 1.51
N THR A 436 18.84 -2.26 1.95
CA THR A 436 19.42 -1.25 2.87
C THR A 436 18.33 -0.56 3.71
N ASP A 437 18.68 -0.20 4.95
CA ASP A 437 17.91 0.70 5.82
C ASP A 437 18.51 2.12 5.92
N GLY A 438 19.66 2.33 5.28
CA GLY A 438 20.46 3.54 5.34
C GLY A 438 20.15 4.55 4.24
N SER A 439 20.73 5.73 4.40
CA SER A 439 20.82 6.78 3.36
C SER A 439 22.28 7.18 3.17
N VAL A 440 22.60 7.70 2.01
CA VAL A 440 23.96 8.12 1.64
C VAL A 440 23.91 9.55 1.13
N GLU A 441 25.00 10.30 1.22
CA GLU A 441 25.01 11.69 0.76
C GLU A 441 25.18 11.82 -0.76
N ASP A 442 25.75 10.79 -1.40
CA ASP A 442 26.18 10.77 -2.80
C ASP A 442 25.15 10.12 -3.76
N GLU A 443 23.87 10.08 -3.38
CA GLU A 443 22.76 9.45 -4.13
C GLU A 443 22.69 9.84 -5.61
N ARG A 444 22.89 11.14 -5.91
CA ARG A 444 22.89 11.66 -7.29
C ARG A 444 24.07 11.10 -8.08
N HIS A 445 25.25 11.08 -7.45
CA HIS A 445 26.45 10.54 -8.06
C HIS A 445 26.30 9.05 -8.36
N ILE A 446 25.75 8.27 -7.41
CA ILE A 446 25.44 6.85 -7.62
C ILE A 446 24.51 6.66 -8.82
N CYS A 447 23.41 7.43 -8.88
CA CYS A 447 22.49 7.39 -10.01
C CYS A 447 23.20 7.68 -11.34
N ASP A 448 24.06 8.70 -11.40
CA ASP A 448 24.76 9.09 -12.62
C ASP A 448 25.80 8.04 -13.06
N VAL A 449 26.52 7.43 -12.12
CA VAL A 449 27.46 6.34 -12.42
C VAL A 449 26.71 5.11 -12.93
N MET A 450 25.58 4.74 -12.30
CA MET A 450 24.77 3.61 -12.75
C MET A 450 24.13 3.85 -14.11
N LYS A 451 23.63 5.07 -14.40
CA LYS A 451 23.16 5.43 -15.75
C LYS A 451 24.24 5.22 -16.81
N LYS A 452 25.46 5.71 -16.56
CA LYS A 452 26.60 5.50 -17.47
C LYS A 452 26.90 4.02 -17.68
N HIS A 453 26.86 3.21 -16.63
CA HIS A 453 27.02 1.76 -16.78
C HIS A 453 25.91 1.11 -17.61
N MET A 454 24.67 1.58 -17.47
CA MET A 454 23.53 1.08 -18.26
C MET A 454 23.61 1.49 -19.73
N GLU A 455 24.14 2.68 -20.03
CA GLU A 455 24.35 3.21 -21.39
C GLU A 455 25.53 2.56 -22.11
N ASN A 456 26.63 2.31 -21.40
CA ASN A 456 27.87 1.78 -21.97
C ASN A 456 27.83 0.26 -22.21
N LYS A 457 26.92 -0.47 -21.54
CA LYS A 457 26.76 -1.92 -21.74
C LYS A 457 25.90 -2.19 -22.98
N GLY A 458 26.18 -3.30 -23.66
CA GLY A 458 25.43 -3.78 -24.82
C GLY A 458 23.99 -4.20 -24.49
N PRO A 459 23.35 -5.06 -25.31
CA PRO A 459 21.91 -5.35 -25.18
C PRO A 459 21.49 -5.99 -23.84
N ILE A 460 22.42 -6.54 -23.06
CA ILE A 460 22.15 -7.21 -21.78
C ILE A 460 22.85 -6.43 -20.66
N SER A 461 22.06 -5.67 -19.89
CA SER A 461 22.51 -4.94 -18.69
C SER A 461 21.86 -5.55 -17.43
N PRO A 462 22.58 -5.57 -16.29
CA PRO A 462 22.03 -6.04 -15.02
C PRO A 462 20.77 -5.29 -14.59
N ARG A 463 19.75 -6.03 -14.16
CA ARG A 463 18.55 -5.42 -13.56
C ARG A 463 18.79 -5.14 -12.08
N ILE A 464 18.72 -3.88 -11.67
CA ILE A 464 18.93 -3.47 -10.27
C ILE A 464 17.57 -3.35 -9.59
N SER A 465 17.30 -4.25 -8.65
CA SER A 465 16.13 -4.17 -7.78
C SER A 465 16.54 -3.72 -6.38
N THR A 466 15.79 -2.81 -5.78
CA THR A 466 16.11 -2.19 -4.50
C THR A 466 15.04 -2.50 -3.45
N PHE A 467 15.47 -2.72 -2.22
CA PHE A 467 14.62 -2.99 -1.06
C PHE A 467 14.97 -2.04 0.08
N GLY A 468 14.04 -1.13 0.38
CA GLY A 468 14.19 -0.17 1.48
C GLY A 468 13.63 -0.71 2.80
N ILE A 469 14.39 -0.62 3.88
CA ILE A 469 13.96 -1.02 5.22
C ILE A 469 13.74 0.21 6.09
N GLY A 470 12.62 0.23 6.81
CA GLY A 470 12.28 1.29 7.76
C GLY A 470 11.87 2.60 7.09
N LYS A 471 11.73 3.64 7.93
CA LYS A 471 11.22 4.96 7.54
C LYS A 471 12.32 5.96 7.19
N PHE A 472 13.58 5.63 7.52
CA PHE A 472 14.70 6.57 7.48
C PHE A 472 15.60 6.42 6.25
N CYS A 473 15.49 5.34 5.47
CA CYS A 473 16.15 5.26 4.18
C CYS A 473 15.49 6.20 3.16
N ASN A 474 16.29 6.64 2.18
CA ASN A 474 15.77 7.46 1.10
C ASN A 474 15.08 6.59 0.04
N HIS A 475 13.80 6.34 0.26
CA HIS A 475 12.93 5.57 -0.63
C HIS A 475 12.86 6.14 -2.06
N TYR A 476 12.95 7.47 -2.20
CA TYR A 476 12.96 8.10 -3.52
C TYR A 476 14.23 7.75 -4.30
N PHE A 477 15.39 7.83 -3.65
CA PHE A 477 16.66 7.40 -4.25
C PHE A 477 16.63 5.93 -4.66
N LEU A 478 16.17 5.03 -3.77
CA LEU A 478 16.09 3.60 -4.08
C LEU A 478 15.15 3.32 -5.26
N GLN A 479 14.03 4.02 -5.34
CA GLN A 479 13.11 3.93 -6.47
C GLN A 479 13.76 4.43 -7.78
N MET A 480 14.48 5.55 -7.73
CA MET A 480 15.20 6.09 -8.89
C MET A 480 16.30 5.15 -9.37
N LEU A 481 17.04 4.54 -8.44
CA LEU A 481 18.09 3.57 -8.75
C LEU A 481 17.51 2.30 -9.40
N ALA A 482 16.39 1.77 -8.89
CA ALA A 482 15.72 0.64 -9.51
C ALA A 482 15.19 0.97 -10.92
N LEU A 483 14.68 2.19 -11.12
CA LEU A 483 14.24 2.67 -12.43
C LEU A 483 15.41 2.75 -13.42
N ILE A 484 16.54 3.34 -13.02
CA ILE A 484 17.76 3.41 -13.83
C ILE A 484 18.23 1.99 -14.21
N GLY A 485 18.26 1.10 -13.23
CA GLY A 485 18.64 -0.30 -13.42
C GLY A 485 17.55 -1.18 -14.01
N ARG A 486 16.40 -0.65 -14.47
CA ARG A 486 15.29 -1.42 -15.07
C ARG A 486 14.82 -2.62 -14.21
N GLY A 487 14.89 -2.48 -12.90
CA GLY A 487 14.46 -3.48 -11.93
C GLY A 487 13.27 -3.01 -11.09
N TYR A 488 13.07 -3.65 -9.95
CA TYR A 488 11.92 -3.44 -9.09
C TYR A 488 12.31 -2.73 -7.79
N TYR A 489 11.41 -1.90 -7.28
CA TYR A 489 11.54 -1.32 -5.95
C TYR A 489 10.40 -1.83 -5.06
N ASP A 490 10.74 -2.25 -3.84
CA ASP A 490 9.79 -2.53 -2.77
C ASP A 490 10.40 -2.06 -1.44
N ALA A 491 9.58 -1.94 -0.40
CA ALA A 491 10.04 -1.50 0.90
C ALA A 491 9.19 -2.04 2.04
N ALA A 492 9.80 -2.23 3.21
CA ALA A 492 9.11 -2.55 4.45
C ALA A 492 9.29 -1.41 5.47
N LEU A 493 8.23 -0.64 5.70
CA LEU A 493 8.24 0.46 6.68
C LEU A 493 8.18 -0.02 8.14
N GLU A 494 7.72 -1.25 8.35
CA GLU A 494 7.59 -1.91 9.65
C GLU A 494 8.40 -3.21 9.63
N LEU A 495 8.99 -3.59 10.76
CA LEU A 495 9.94 -4.71 10.83
C LEU A 495 9.33 -6.06 10.46
N ASP A 496 8.08 -6.29 10.87
CA ASP A 496 7.36 -7.56 10.63
C ASP A 496 7.07 -7.80 9.15
N ALA A 497 7.11 -6.75 8.32
CA ALA A 497 6.86 -6.85 6.88
C ALA A 497 8.11 -7.14 6.05
N ILE A 498 9.32 -7.07 6.64
CA ILE A 498 10.60 -7.18 5.92
C ILE A 498 10.66 -8.50 5.15
N GLU A 499 10.47 -9.63 5.83
CA GLU A 499 10.66 -10.96 5.23
C GLU A 499 9.67 -11.19 4.07
N VAL A 500 8.38 -10.95 4.31
CA VAL A 500 7.31 -11.18 3.33
C VAL A 500 7.50 -10.29 2.10
N ARG A 501 7.80 -8.99 2.28
CA ARG A 501 7.97 -8.07 1.16
C ARG A 501 9.26 -8.31 0.39
N MET A 502 10.35 -8.67 1.07
CA MET A 502 11.60 -9.02 0.39
C MET A 502 11.45 -10.31 -0.43
N GLN A 503 10.76 -11.33 0.10
CA GLN A 503 10.43 -12.55 -0.65
C GLN A 503 9.54 -12.26 -1.87
N ARG A 504 8.59 -11.33 -1.73
CA ARG A 504 7.75 -10.84 -2.84
C ARG A 504 8.60 -10.19 -3.93
N LEU A 505 9.47 -9.24 -3.56
CA LEU A 505 10.39 -8.58 -4.50
C LEU A 505 11.27 -9.60 -5.24
N PHE A 506 11.88 -10.54 -4.50
CA PHE A 506 12.72 -11.57 -5.09
C PHE A 506 11.95 -12.45 -6.08
N THR A 507 10.74 -12.88 -5.71
CA THR A 507 9.88 -13.71 -6.55
C THR A 507 9.46 -12.96 -7.81
N ALA A 508 9.04 -11.70 -7.68
CA ALA A 508 8.64 -10.86 -8.81
C ALA A 508 9.81 -10.60 -9.79
N ALA A 509 11.00 -10.27 -9.27
CA ALA A 509 12.17 -10.00 -10.10
C ALA A 509 12.78 -11.27 -10.73
N SER A 510 12.64 -12.42 -10.07
CA SER A 510 13.21 -13.70 -10.55
C SER A 510 12.29 -14.46 -11.51
N ASN A 511 10.99 -14.17 -11.52
CA ASN A 511 10.01 -14.79 -12.41
C ASN A 511 10.02 -14.15 -13.80
N ILE A 512 11.09 -14.39 -14.55
CA ILE A 512 11.28 -13.85 -15.90
C ILE A 512 10.64 -14.78 -16.93
N ILE A 513 9.73 -14.23 -17.74
CA ILE A 513 9.08 -14.96 -18.85
C ILE A 513 9.63 -14.52 -20.20
N LEU A 514 9.96 -13.23 -20.34
CA LEU A 514 10.48 -12.62 -21.56
C LEU A 514 11.68 -11.73 -21.22
N THR A 515 12.68 -11.70 -22.10
CA THR A 515 13.88 -10.86 -22.00
C THR A 515 14.08 -10.06 -23.28
N ASN A 516 14.79 -8.92 -23.17
CA ASN A 516 15.19 -8.09 -24.31
C ASN A 516 14.04 -7.71 -25.26
N ILE A 517 12.88 -7.36 -24.70
CA ILE A 517 11.74 -6.88 -25.48
C ILE A 517 12.11 -5.53 -26.09
N THR A 518 12.09 -5.46 -27.42
CA THR A 518 12.22 -4.23 -28.20
C THR A 518 10.89 -3.89 -28.84
N ILE A 519 10.62 -2.59 -28.99
CA ILE A 519 9.39 -2.06 -29.58
C ILE A 519 9.83 -1.06 -30.64
N ASP A 520 9.71 -1.45 -31.91
CA ASP A 520 10.22 -0.67 -33.05
C ASP A 520 9.17 0.28 -33.64
N CYS A 521 8.01 0.42 -33.01
CA CYS A 521 6.86 1.15 -33.59
C CYS A 521 6.92 2.68 -33.45
N PHE A 522 7.97 3.23 -32.82
CA PHE A 522 8.06 4.66 -32.50
C PHE A 522 8.93 5.47 -33.47
N GLU A 523 9.51 4.86 -34.50
CA GLU A 523 10.44 5.53 -35.44
C GLU A 523 9.80 6.69 -36.23
N HIS A 524 8.47 6.73 -36.31
CA HIS A 524 7.72 7.73 -37.08
C HIS A 524 6.92 8.72 -36.23
N LEU A 525 7.05 8.70 -34.90
CA LEU A 525 6.36 9.64 -34.01
C LEU A 525 7.23 10.87 -33.75
N GLU A 526 6.69 12.07 -34.02
CA GLU A 526 7.43 13.34 -33.88
C GLU A 526 7.88 13.61 -32.44
N ALA A 527 7.01 13.33 -31.46
CA ALA A 527 7.32 13.40 -30.03
C ALA A 527 6.31 12.60 -29.20
N PHE A 528 6.79 11.87 -28.20
CA PHE A 528 5.94 11.25 -27.19
C PHE A 528 6.56 11.38 -25.80
N GLU A 529 5.70 11.49 -24.79
CA GLU A 529 6.12 11.48 -23.38
C GLU A 529 5.83 10.11 -22.77
N VAL A 530 6.83 9.53 -22.12
CA VAL A 530 6.73 8.22 -21.47
C VAL A 530 6.34 8.42 -20.02
N GLY A 531 5.10 8.05 -19.67
CA GLY A 531 4.71 7.88 -18.27
C GLY A 531 5.55 6.77 -17.62
N ARG A 532 5.74 6.82 -16.30
CA ARG A 532 6.59 5.84 -15.58
C ARG A 532 6.26 4.40 -16.05
N PRO A 533 7.23 3.63 -16.58
CA PRO A 533 6.98 2.25 -16.98
C PRO A 533 6.61 1.43 -15.75
N TYR A 534 5.41 0.86 -15.76
CA TYR A 534 4.96 -0.02 -14.70
C TYR A 534 5.40 -1.45 -15.03
N PHE A 535 6.55 -1.85 -14.51
CA PHE A 535 7.05 -3.21 -14.66
C PHE A 535 6.25 -4.12 -13.72
N LEU A 536 5.27 -4.88 -14.23
CA LEU A 536 4.73 -6.05 -13.52
C LEU A 536 3.99 -6.99 -14.49
N VAL A 537 4.70 -7.88 -15.20
CA VAL A 537 4.19 -8.96 -16.09
C VAL A 537 3.15 -8.58 -17.18
N VAL A 538 2.68 -7.35 -17.14
CA VAL A 538 1.95 -6.58 -18.12
C VAL A 538 2.85 -5.37 -18.33
N LEU A 539 3.51 -5.30 -19.48
CA LEU A 539 4.24 -4.08 -19.84
C LEU A 539 3.20 -3.01 -20.14
N LEU A 540 2.70 -2.31 -19.13
CA LEU A 540 1.79 -1.20 -19.32
C LEU A 540 2.61 0.06 -19.53
N TYR A 541 2.63 0.53 -20.77
CA TYR A 541 3.18 1.84 -21.07
C TYR A 541 2.03 2.77 -21.42
N ILE A 542 1.83 3.79 -20.60
CA ILE A 542 0.93 4.91 -20.89
C ILE A 542 1.79 6.01 -21.51
N TYR A 543 1.42 6.43 -22.70
CA TYR A 543 2.15 7.40 -23.48
C TYR A 543 1.22 8.51 -23.96
N TYR A 544 1.78 9.71 -24.07
CA TYR A 544 1.11 10.87 -24.63
C TYR A 544 1.69 11.15 -26.01
N ILE A 545 0.85 11.16 -27.05
CA ILE A 545 1.23 11.53 -28.42
C ILE A 545 0.88 12.99 -28.64
N ARG A 546 1.84 13.73 -29.19
CA ARG A 546 1.58 15.02 -29.83
C ARG A 546 1.52 14.75 -31.33
N VAL A 547 0.32 14.81 -31.91
CA VAL A 547 0.13 14.74 -33.38
C VAL A 547 0.22 16.14 -33.97
#